data_AF-A0A7L3LXA3-F1
#
_entry.id   AF-A0A7L3LXA3-F1
#
_cell.length_a   1.000
_cell.length_b   1.000
_cell.length_c   1.000
_cell.angle_alpha   90.00
_cell.angle_beta   90.00
_cell.angle_gamma   90.00
#
_symmetry.space_group_name_H-M   'P 1'
#
loop_
_entity.id
_entity.type
_entity.pdbx_description
1 polymer ?
#
loop_
_entity_poly.entity_id
_entity_poly.type
_entity_poly.pdbx_seq_one_letter_code
_entity_poly.pdbx_strand_id
1 'polypeptide(L)'
;QTLTQAIDSYNQRPEVQNVFRLLSAQPEPSPEILLSSLKNLNFSIMETKCPAHSGTPPENCDFKDDGLIKDCSAPVPQGGNPSLLNLTCVDSEVD
;
A
#
# COMPACT_ATOMS: atom_id res chain seq x y z
N GLN A 1 -10.56 -5.70 0.33
CA GLN A 1 -9.48 -6.69 0.10
C GLN A 1 -8.36 -6.15 -0.78
N THR A 2 -8.62 -5.26 -1.75
CA THR A 2 -7.61 -4.76 -2.71
C THR A 2 -6.44 -3.99 -2.10
N LEU A 3 -6.67 -3.16 -1.07
CA LEU A 3 -5.63 -2.30 -0.49
C LEU A 3 -4.59 -3.09 0.32
N THR A 4 -5.03 -3.99 1.20
CA THR A 4 -4.13 -4.88 1.96
C THR A 4 -3.28 -5.74 1.01
N GLN A 5 -3.89 -6.34 -0.01
CA GLN A 5 -3.17 -7.14 -1.01
C GLN A 5 -2.12 -6.32 -1.78
N ALA A 6 -2.41 -5.07 -2.09
CA ALA A 6 -1.43 -4.19 -2.74
C ALA A 6 -0.24 -3.91 -1.80
N ILE A 7 -0.50 -3.58 -0.54
CA ILE A 7 0.56 -3.34 0.46
C ILE A 7 1.40 -4.60 0.69
N ASP A 8 0.76 -5.76 0.81
CA ASP A 8 1.45 -7.04 0.95
C ASP A 8 2.32 -7.34 -0.27
N SER A 9 1.81 -7.08 -1.48
CA SER A 9 2.57 -7.24 -2.72
C SER A 9 3.78 -6.30 -2.80
N TYR A 10 3.67 -5.07 -2.28
CA TYR A 10 4.82 -4.17 -2.17
C TYR A 10 5.87 -4.72 -1.21
N ASN A 11 5.45 -5.17 -0.02
CA ASN A 11 6.33 -5.71 1.01
C ASN A 11 7.04 -7.02 0.65
N GLN A 12 6.59 -7.71 -0.40
CA GLN A 12 7.23 -8.92 -0.92
C GLN A 12 8.35 -8.64 -1.93
N ARG A 13 8.54 -7.38 -2.36
CA ARG A 13 9.57 -7.04 -3.34
C ARG A 13 10.98 -7.19 -2.75
N PRO A 14 11.95 -7.74 -3.49
CA PRO A 14 13.28 -8.05 -2.96
C PRO A 14 14.08 -6.81 -2.52
N GLU A 15 13.77 -5.63 -3.05
CA GLU A 15 14.40 -4.37 -2.65
C GLU A 15 13.89 -3.80 -1.31
N VAL A 16 12.78 -4.33 -0.79
CA VAL A 16 12.15 -3.82 0.44
C VAL A 16 12.86 -4.40 1.65
N GLN A 17 13.50 -3.54 2.44
CA GLN A 17 14.27 -3.93 3.64
C GLN A 17 13.44 -3.87 4.93
N ASN A 18 12.46 -2.97 4.97
CA ASN A 18 11.59 -2.73 6.11
C ASN A 18 10.13 -2.85 5.66
N VAL A 19 9.26 -3.32 6.54
CA VAL A 19 7.83 -3.39 6.24
C VAL A 19 7.29 -1.97 6.03
N PHE A 20 6.48 -1.78 5.01
CA PHE A 20 5.68 -0.59 4.78
C PHE A 20 4.25 -0.83 5.21
N ARG A 21 3.67 0.17 5.88
CA ARG A 21 2.29 0.15 6.37
C ARG A 21 1.52 1.32 5.77
N LEU A 22 0.21 1.13 5.58
CA LEU A 22 -0.69 2.21 5.14
C LEU A 22 -0.54 3.44 6.04
N LEU A 23 -0.25 4.58 5.43
CA LEU A 23 -0.26 5.89 6.06
C LEU A 23 -1.61 6.59 5.82
N SER A 24 -2.04 6.64 4.56
CA SER A 24 -3.30 7.29 4.15
C SER A 24 -3.82 6.69 2.85
N ALA A 25 -5.13 6.83 2.58
CA ALA A 25 -5.73 6.44 1.31
C ALA A 25 -6.72 7.52 0.84
N GLN A 26 -6.82 7.70 -0.48
CA GLN A 26 -7.73 8.64 -1.11
C GLN A 26 -8.62 7.91 -2.13
N PRO A 27 -9.95 7.96 -1.95
CA PRO A 27 -10.64 8.51 -0.78
C PRO A 27 -10.41 7.65 0.48
N GLU A 28 -10.66 8.21 1.67
CA GLU A 28 -10.58 7.42 2.90
C GLU A 28 -11.57 6.25 2.86
N PRO A 29 -11.15 5.03 3.26
CA PRO A 29 -12.02 3.87 3.22
C PRO A 29 -13.22 4.07 4.15
N SER A 30 -14.40 4.23 3.56
CA SER A 30 -15.68 4.36 4.25
C SER A 30 -16.72 3.40 3.64
N PRO A 31 -17.67 2.87 4.43
CA PRO A 31 -18.76 2.03 3.92
C PRO A 31 -19.59 2.69 2.81
N GLU A 32 -19.62 4.03 2.78
CA GLU A 32 -20.36 4.80 1.77
C GLU A 32 -19.65 4.85 0.41
N ILE A 33 -18.35 4.52 0.38
CA ILE A 33 -17.56 4.56 -0.84
C ILE A 33 -17.64 3.22 -1.56
N LEU A 34 -18.37 3.21 -2.66
CA LEU A 34 -18.40 2.09 -3.58
C LEU A 34 -17.04 1.98 -4.27
N LEU A 35 -16.18 1.05 -3.85
CA LEU A 35 -14.89 0.79 -4.52
C LEU A 35 -15.06 0.53 -6.02
N SER A 36 -16.19 -0.03 -6.45
CA SER A 36 -16.53 -0.26 -7.87
C SER A 36 -16.70 1.02 -8.68
N SER A 37 -16.89 2.18 -8.03
CA SER A 37 -16.93 3.49 -8.68
C SER A 37 -15.52 4.05 -8.97
N LEU A 38 -14.50 3.52 -8.29
CA LEU A 38 -13.12 3.94 -8.44
C LEU A 38 -12.47 3.21 -9.62
N LYS A 39 -11.67 3.95 -10.39
CA LYS A 39 -10.77 3.35 -11.40
C LYS A 39 -9.47 2.86 -10.76
N ASN A 40 -8.96 3.64 -9.81
CA ASN A 40 -7.72 3.39 -9.11
C ASN A 40 -7.92 3.66 -7.61
N LEU A 41 -7.17 2.94 -6.79
CA LEU A 41 -6.91 3.27 -5.40
C LEU A 41 -5.61 4.04 -5.36
N ASN A 42 -5.65 5.25 -4.79
CA ASN A 42 -4.46 6.03 -4.50
C ASN A 42 -4.26 6.02 -2.99
N PHE A 43 -3.04 5.78 -2.55
CA PHE A 43 -2.71 5.66 -1.14
C PHE A 43 -1.22 5.89 -0.92
N SER A 44 -0.87 6.28 0.30
CA SER A 44 0.52 6.45 0.73
C SER A 44 0.84 5.38 1.76
N ILE A 45 2.04 4.83 1.67
CA ILE A 45 2.60 3.89 2.64
C ILE A 45 3.87 4.48 3.25
N MET A 46 4.16 4.14 4.50
CA MET A 46 5.34 4.62 5.22
C MET A 46 6.13 3.46 5.80
N GLU A 47 7.46 3.60 5.74
CA GLU A 47 8.42 2.65 6.30
C GLU A 47 8.24 2.48 7.82
N THR A 48 8.33 1.24 8.29
CA THR A 48 8.20 0.89 9.71
C THR A 48 9.52 0.40 10.30
N LYS A 49 9.56 0.25 11.62
CA LYS A 49 10.72 -0.28 12.36
C LYS A 49 10.91 -1.79 12.16
N CYS A 50 9.92 -2.50 11.63
CA CYS A 50 10.00 -3.93 11.40
C CYS A 50 10.83 -4.26 10.16
N PRO A 51 11.73 -5.27 10.22
CA PRO A 51 12.39 -5.78 9.03
C PRO A 51 11.39 -6.51 8.12
N ALA A 52 11.62 -6.41 6.81
CA ALA A 52 10.86 -7.15 5.80
C ALA A 52 10.96 -8.67 6.04
N HIS A 53 9.94 -9.41 5.58
CA HIS A 53 9.85 -10.87 5.72
C HIS A 53 9.92 -11.42 7.17
N SER A 54 9.77 -10.58 8.19
CA SER A 54 9.70 -11.00 9.60
C SER A 54 8.47 -11.85 9.93
N GLY A 55 7.47 -11.87 9.03
CA GLY A 55 6.17 -12.50 9.28
C GLY A 55 5.24 -11.66 10.18
N THR A 56 5.72 -10.52 10.67
CA THR A 56 4.93 -9.58 11.46
C THR A 56 3.91 -8.87 10.56
N PRO A 57 2.62 -8.83 10.94
CA PRO A 57 1.62 -8.06 10.22
C PRO A 57 1.96 -6.56 10.21
N PRO A 58 1.84 -5.85 9.08
CA PRO A 58 2.20 -4.44 8.98
C PRO A 58 1.52 -3.53 10.02
N GLU A 59 0.28 -3.84 10.42
CA GLU A 59 -0.49 -3.11 11.43
C GLU A 59 0.16 -3.10 12.82
N ASN A 60 0.99 -4.10 13.14
CA ASN A 60 1.67 -4.23 14.43
C ASN A 60 3.06 -3.57 14.45
N CYS A 61 3.46 -2.95 13.34
CA CYS A 61 4.76 -2.29 13.20
C CYS A 61 4.59 -0.78 13.38
N ASP A 62 5.35 -0.23 14.32
CA ASP A 62 5.43 1.22 14.51
C ASP A 62 6.14 1.87 13.32
N PHE A 63 5.66 3.03 12.91
CA PHE A 63 6.33 3.84 11.90
C PHE A 63 7.73 4.22 12.38
N LYS A 64 8.65 4.28 11.43
CA LYS A 64 9.99 4.80 11.65
C LYS A 64 9.93 6.33 11.66
N ASP A 65 10.64 6.97 12.59
CA ASP A 65 10.53 8.42 12.80
C ASP A 65 10.96 9.24 11.56
N ASP A 66 11.90 8.71 10.77
CA ASP A 66 12.38 9.20 9.48
C ASP A 66 12.04 8.24 8.33
N GLY A 67 10.92 7.52 8.45
CA GLY A 67 10.52 6.51 7.50
C GLY A 67 10.23 7.06 6.11
N LEU A 68 10.71 6.36 5.09
CA LEU A 68 10.40 6.69 3.70
C LEU A 68 8.89 6.63 3.46
N ILE A 69 8.34 7.63 2.78
CA ILE A 69 6.95 7.62 2.31
C ILE A 69 6.96 7.29 0.83
N LYS A 70 6.05 6.41 0.42
CA LYS A 70 5.80 6.07 -0.99
C LYS A 70 4.36 6.35 -1.34
N ASP A 71 4.15 7.04 -2.45
CA ASP A 71 2.82 7.22 -3.03
C ASP A 71 2.54 6.13 -4.05
N CYS A 72 1.44 5.43 -3.82
CA CYS A 72 1.07 4.23 -4.54
C CYS A 72 -0.27 4.40 -5.26
N SER A 73 -0.37 3.78 -6.44
CA SER A 73 -1.61 3.63 -7.19
C SER A 73 -1.80 2.18 -7.62
N ALA A 74 -2.99 1.65 -7.36
CA ALA A 74 -3.39 0.32 -7.78
C ALA A 74 -4.73 0.37 -8.54
N PRO A 75 -4.82 -0.24 -9.74
CA PRO A 75 -6.07 -0.31 -10.48
C PRO A 75 -7.10 -1.16 -9.73
N VAL A 76 -8.36 -0.72 -9.71
CA VAL A 76 -9.47 -1.51 -9.17
C VAL A 76 -9.98 -2.44 -10.29
N PRO A 77 -9.95 -3.78 -10.12
CA PRO A 77 -10.44 -4.68 -11.14
C PRO A 77 -11.96 -4.51 -11.33
N GLN A 78 -12.39 -4.09 -12.53
CA GLN A 78 -13.80 -3.83 -12.88
C GLN A 78 -14.50 -5.02 -13.56
N GLY A 79 -13.96 -6.24 -13.44
CA GLY A 79 -14.50 -7.47 -14.04
C GLY A 79 -13.55 -8.08 -15.07
N GLY A 80 -13.45 -9.42 -15.06
CA GLY A 80 -12.44 -10.18 -15.82
C GLY A 80 -11.20 -10.50 -14.98
N ASN A 81 -10.53 -11.61 -15.32
CA ASN A 81 -9.48 -12.32 -14.56
C ASN A 81 -8.66 -11.43 -13.60
N PRO A 82 -8.35 -11.92 -12.37
CA PRO A 82 -7.47 -11.23 -11.42
C PRO A 82 -6.03 -11.26 -11.93
N SER A 83 -5.77 -10.55 -13.02
CA SER A 83 -4.42 -10.24 -13.47
C SER A 83 -3.75 -9.44 -12.35
N LEU A 84 -2.48 -9.75 -12.12
CA LEU A 84 -1.66 -9.16 -11.06
C LEU A 84 -1.99 -7.68 -10.85
N LEU A 85 -2.21 -7.29 -9.59
CA LEU A 85 -2.34 -5.88 -9.21
C LEU A 85 -1.10 -5.15 -9.73
N ASN A 86 -1.26 -4.37 -10.80
CA ASN A 86 -0.23 -3.50 -11.32
C ASN A 86 -0.05 -2.34 -10.34
N LEU A 87 0.66 -2.62 -9.25
CA LEU A 87 0.97 -1.67 -8.21
C LEU A 87 2.17 -0.82 -8.62
N THR A 88 1.93 0.47 -8.78
CA THR A 88 2.98 1.46 -8.95
C THR A 88 3.14 2.20 -7.64
N CYS A 89 4.37 2.29 -7.13
CA CYS A 89 4.71 3.12 -5.98
C CYS A 89 5.95 3.93 -6.32
N VAL A 90 5.93 5.22 -5.99
CA VAL A 90 7.04 6.15 -6.20
C VAL A 90 7.39 6.81 -4.88
N ASP A 91 8.62 7.31 -4.77
CA ASP A 91 9.05 8.08 -3.60
C ASP A 91 8.21 9.34 -3.51
N SER A 92 7.62 9.59 -2.35
CA SER A 92 6.94 10.86 -2.11
C SER A 92 8.02 11.94 -2.01
N GLU A 93 8.10 12.80 -3.02
CA GLU A 93 8.99 13.95 -2.95
C GLU A 93 8.53 14.85 -1.80
N VAL A 94 9.38 15.01 -0.79
CA VAL A 94 9.23 16.06 0.22
C VAL A 94 9.66 17.34 -0.47
N ASP A 95 8.70 18.19 -0.85
CA ASP A 95 8.96 19.60 -1.20
C ASP A 95 9.65 20.33 -0.03
#